data_AF-A0A848G9G0-F1
#
_entry.id   AF-A0A848G9G0-F1
#
_cell.length_a   1.000
_cell.length_b   1.000
_cell.length_c   1.000
_cell.angle_alpha   90.00
_cell.angle_beta   90.00
_cell.angle_gamma   90.00
#
_symmetry.space_group_name_H-M   'P 1'
#
loop_
_entity.id
_entity.type
_entity.pdbx_description
1 polymer ?
#
loop_
_entity_poly.entity_id
_entity_poly.type
_entity_poly.pdbx_seq_one_letter_code
_entity_poly.pdbx_strand_id
1 'polypeptide(L)'
;MSSLISPRCSALLGQLTLASTFLALGAPASAVEVRIDPGRSSVSFISTAPPICDLSGQCSVPTPSQVFSLSGHFEVVREAIFLPSPFDPANVIDMTLIHFDSAVVDAGGAAALGFVFPDFAGVVAGTHVSGSDDACVFFPGVCVGWSLFHNTYEGDFDGQTLILTGQSPLNGFESFTYSLVATTVPEPGALACLLGAGLGWLASRRRGPGRVNTPARGR
;
A
#
# COMPACT_ATOMS: atom_id res chain seq x y z
N MET A 1 -32.10 -31.27 -15.60
CA MET A 1 -30.71 -31.17 -15.09
C MET A 1 -30.52 -29.75 -14.57
N SER A 2 -30.30 -29.64 -13.25
CA SER A 2 -29.74 -28.52 -12.46
C SER A 2 -30.39 -27.13 -12.64
N SER A 3 -31.50 -26.82 -11.96
CA SER A 3 -31.61 -26.35 -10.56
C SER A 3 -31.16 -24.90 -10.33
N LEU A 4 -32.16 -24.01 -10.39
CA LEU A 4 -32.23 -22.70 -9.75
C LEU A 4 -31.83 -22.78 -8.27
N ILE A 5 -30.94 -21.89 -7.80
CA ILE A 5 -30.86 -21.54 -6.38
C ILE A 5 -30.77 -20.01 -6.28
N SER A 6 -31.94 -19.43 -5.99
CA SER A 6 -32.12 -18.09 -5.45
C SER A 6 -31.87 -18.13 -3.94
N PRO A 7 -31.08 -17.22 -3.34
CA PRO A 7 -31.07 -17.07 -1.90
C PRO A 7 -32.21 -16.14 -1.51
N ARG A 8 -33.32 -16.73 -1.07
CA ARG A 8 -34.37 -16.01 -0.34
C ARG A 8 -33.85 -15.63 1.04
N CYS A 9 -33.85 -14.33 1.29
CA CYS A 9 -33.77 -13.72 2.60
C CYS A 9 -34.97 -14.21 3.44
N SER A 10 -34.74 -15.18 4.33
CA SER A 10 -35.68 -15.55 5.38
C SER A 10 -35.16 -15.00 6.71
N ALA A 11 -35.79 -13.92 7.16
CA ALA A 11 -35.62 -13.39 8.49
C ALA A 11 -36.31 -14.33 9.50
N LEU A 12 -35.56 -14.88 10.44
CA LEU A 12 -36.10 -15.37 11.70
C LEU A 12 -35.30 -14.75 12.83
N LEU A 13 -36.02 -14.05 13.71
CA LEU A 13 -35.50 -13.46 14.93
C LEU A 13 -34.86 -14.52 15.84
N GLY A 14 -33.62 -14.28 16.23
CA GLY A 14 -32.96 -14.94 17.34
C GLY A 14 -31.95 -13.98 17.94
N GLN A 15 -32.32 -13.33 19.03
CA GLN A 15 -31.39 -12.58 19.86
C GLN A 15 -30.32 -13.54 20.36
N LEU A 16 -29.08 -13.35 19.92
CA LEU A 16 -27.88 -13.82 20.59
C LEU A 16 -26.77 -12.82 20.27
N THR A 17 -26.48 -12.01 21.29
CA THR A 17 -25.22 -11.29 21.46
C THR A 17 -24.07 -12.28 21.28
N LEU A 18 -23.45 -12.26 20.12
CA LEU A 18 -22.14 -12.81 19.92
C LEU A 18 -21.31 -11.71 19.29
N ALA A 19 -20.40 -11.20 20.11
CA ALA A 19 -19.29 -10.37 19.71
C ALA A 19 -18.75 -10.91 18.38
N SER A 20 -18.80 -10.08 17.35
CA SER A 20 -18.06 -10.28 16.12
C SER A 20 -16.58 -10.02 16.43
N THR A 21 -15.99 -10.90 17.24
CA THR A 21 -14.57 -11.20 17.14
C THR A 21 -14.38 -11.73 15.73
N PHE A 22 -14.00 -10.82 14.82
CA PHE A 22 -13.23 -11.17 13.64
C PHE A 22 -11.96 -11.84 14.15
N LEU A 23 -12.04 -13.15 14.41
CA LEU A 23 -10.90 -14.02 14.53
C LEU A 23 -10.26 -14.05 13.14
N ALA A 24 -9.28 -13.16 12.95
CA ALA A 24 -8.35 -13.18 11.84
C ALA A 24 -7.50 -14.47 11.94
N LEU A 25 -8.07 -15.61 11.53
CA LEU A 25 -7.28 -16.79 11.22
C LEU A 25 -6.86 -16.69 9.76
N GLY A 26 -5.59 -16.33 9.57
CA GLY A 26 -4.97 -16.03 8.29
C GLY A 26 -5.27 -14.60 7.88
N ALA A 27 -4.38 -13.66 8.19
CA ALA A 27 -4.47 -12.35 7.56
C ALA A 27 -4.30 -12.56 6.05
N PRO A 28 -5.35 -12.39 5.22
CA PRO A 28 -5.10 -12.32 3.79
C PRO A 28 -4.20 -11.11 3.55
N ALA A 29 -3.38 -11.18 2.51
CA ALA A 29 -2.68 -10.00 2.03
C ALA A 29 -3.67 -8.83 1.96
N SER A 30 -3.37 -7.75 2.68
CA SER A 30 -4.22 -6.58 2.72
C SER A 30 -3.72 -5.64 1.63
N ALA A 31 -4.44 -5.59 0.52
CA ALA A 31 -4.22 -4.60 -0.53
C ALA A 31 -5.08 -3.37 -0.24
N VAL A 32 -4.47 -2.18 -0.28
CA VAL A 32 -5.18 -0.92 -0.13
C VAL A 32 -4.73 0.03 -1.23
N GLU A 33 -5.67 0.48 -2.06
CA GLU A 33 -5.40 1.48 -3.08
C GLU A 33 -5.06 2.83 -2.42
N VAL A 34 -3.93 3.41 -2.81
CA VAL A 34 -3.52 4.75 -2.40
C VAL A 34 -3.32 5.65 -3.62
N ARG A 35 -3.63 6.93 -3.44
CA ARG A 35 -3.44 7.97 -4.45
C ARG A 35 -2.39 8.96 -3.99
N ILE A 36 -1.44 9.25 -4.87
CA ILE A 36 -0.33 10.18 -4.64
C ILE A 36 -0.88 11.61 -4.65
N ASP A 37 -0.50 12.42 -3.64
CA ASP A 37 -0.76 13.85 -3.59
C ASP A 37 0.35 14.60 -4.35
N PRO A 38 0.09 15.14 -5.56
CA PRO A 38 1.10 15.84 -6.35
C PRO A 38 1.55 17.18 -5.76
N GLY A 39 0.77 17.76 -4.84
CA GLY A 39 1.18 18.98 -4.13
C GLY A 39 2.19 18.73 -3.02
N ARG A 40 2.35 17.47 -2.60
CA ARG A 40 3.23 17.06 -1.50
C ARG A 40 4.24 15.99 -1.88
N SER A 41 4.18 15.48 -3.11
CA SER A 41 5.05 14.43 -3.62
C SER A 41 5.92 14.97 -4.75
N SER A 42 7.21 14.67 -4.68
CA SER A 42 8.18 15.18 -5.64
C SER A 42 9.36 14.24 -5.79
N VAL A 43 9.98 14.26 -6.97
CA VAL A 43 11.28 13.65 -7.24
C VAL A 43 12.25 14.75 -7.65
N SER A 44 13.44 14.74 -7.05
CA SER A 44 14.52 15.67 -7.34
C SER A 44 15.65 14.91 -8.00
N PHE A 45 15.97 15.29 -9.24
CA PHE A 45 17.20 14.90 -9.90
C PHE A 45 18.33 15.77 -9.37
N ILE A 46 19.39 15.14 -8.88
CA ILE A 46 20.59 15.78 -8.37
C ILE A 46 21.73 15.39 -9.31
N SER A 47 22.37 16.39 -9.94
CA SER A 47 23.61 16.17 -10.70
C SER A 47 24.75 16.99 -10.09
N THR A 48 25.87 16.31 -9.87
CA THR A 48 27.15 16.89 -9.45
C THR A 48 28.25 16.58 -10.48
N ALA A 49 27.85 16.15 -11.68
CA ALA A 49 28.78 15.75 -12.72
C ALA A 49 29.66 16.94 -13.14
N PRO A 50 31.00 16.77 -13.16
CA PRO A 50 31.87 17.82 -13.64
C PRO A 50 31.70 17.97 -15.16
N PRO A 51 31.90 19.18 -15.72
CA PRO A 51 31.96 19.35 -17.16
C PRO A 51 33.13 18.54 -17.73
N ILE A 52 32.84 17.66 -18.67
CA ILE A 52 33.86 16.90 -19.41
C ILE A 52 34.18 17.66 -20.68
N CYS A 53 35.44 18.03 -20.88
CA CYS A 53 35.89 18.75 -22.06
C CYS A 53 36.63 17.81 -23.02
N ASP A 54 36.38 17.96 -24.32
CA ASP A 54 37.11 17.24 -25.35
C ASP A 54 38.50 17.88 -25.60
N LEU A 55 39.30 17.22 -26.46
CA LEU A 55 40.64 17.70 -26.82
C LEU A 55 40.62 19.01 -27.62
N SER A 56 39.45 19.45 -28.10
CA SER A 56 39.27 20.74 -28.79
C SER A 56 38.88 21.87 -27.82
N GLY A 57 38.71 21.55 -26.53
CA GLY A 57 38.31 22.50 -25.49
C GLY A 57 36.80 22.74 -25.41
N GLN A 58 35.97 21.93 -26.10
CA GLN A 58 34.52 21.99 -25.96
C GLN A 58 34.09 21.18 -24.74
N CYS A 59 33.46 21.85 -23.78
CA CYS A 59 32.97 21.23 -22.55
C CYS A 59 31.49 20.88 -22.66
N SER A 60 31.16 19.67 -22.19
CA SER A 60 29.78 19.29 -21.93
C SER A 60 29.16 20.16 -20.84
N VAL A 61 27.86 20.43 -20.97
CA VAL A 61 27.07 21.08 -19.93
C VAL A 61 26.33 19.97 -19.18
N PRO A 62 26.65 19.74 -17.89
CA PRO A 62 25.93 18.78 -17.08
C PRO A 62 24.44 19.11 -17.01
N THR A 63 23.61 18.07 -16.96
CA THR A 63 22.16 18.26 -16.76
C THR A 63 21.94 18.95 -15.41
N PRO A 64 21.26 20.11 -15.35
CA PRO A 64 21.04 20.79 -14.09
C PRO A 64 20.09 20.00 -13.20
N SER A 65 20.30 20.09 -11.89
CA SER A 65 19.39 19.55 -10.89
C SER A 65 17.99 20.16 -11.05
N GLN A 66 16.96 19.32 -10.97
CA GLN A 66 15.58 19.67 -11.27
C GLN A 66 14.64 18.91 -10.34
N VAL A 67 13.48 19.50 -10.07
CA VAL A 67 12.43 18.89 -9.24
C VAL A 67 11.18 18.72 -10.07
N PHE A 68 10.59 17.53 -10.01
CA PHE A 68 9.37 17.15 -10.71
C PHE A 68 8.32 16.70 -9.70
N SER A 69 7.05 17.01 -9.97
CA SER A 69 5.94 16.50 -9.17
C SER A 69 5.72 15.01 -9.44
N LEU A 70 5.40 14.24 -8.41
CA LEU A 70 4.95 12.86 -8.55
C LEU A 70 3.44 12.81 -8.45
N SER A 71 2.78 12.07 -9.33
CA SER A 71 1.34 11.83 -9.25
C SER A 71 0.99 10.40 -9.67
N GLY A 72 -0.22 9.95 -9.35
CA GLY A 72 -0.63 8.59 -9.71
C GLY A 72 -1.34 7.87 -8.57
N HIS A 73 -1.40 6.55 -8.70
CA HIS A 73 -2.00 5.63 -7.74
C HIS A 73 -1.36 4.25 -7.85
N PHE A 74 -1.47 3.48 -6.77
CA PHE A 74 -0.97 2.11 -6.70
C PHE A 74 -1.63 1.39 -5.53
N GLU A 75 -1.52 0.08 -5.50
CA GLU A 75 -1.97 -0.73 -4.38
C GLU A 75 -0.81 -0.96 -3.41
N VAL A 76 -1.05 -0.66 -2.13
CA VAL A 76 -0.14 -1.05 -1.05
C VAL A 76 -0.55 -2.42 -0.56
N VAL A 77 0.29 -3.40 -0.81
CA VAL A 77 0.04 -4.79 -0.38
C VAL A 77 0.92 -5.10 0.82
N ARG A 78 0.28 -5.52 1.92
CA ARG A 78 0.98 -6.04 3.11
C ARG A 78 0.80 -7.55 3.20
N GLU A 79 1.91 -8.27 3.30
CA GLU A 79 1.94 -9.73 3.39
C GLU A 79 2.77 -10.18 4.59
N ALA A 80 2.21 -11.08 5.41
CA ALA A 80 2.95 -11.73 6.49
C ALA A 80 3.69 -12.95 5.93
N ILE A 81 5.01 -12.96 6.09
CA ILE A 81 5.87 -14.07 5.69
C ILE A 81 6.52 -14.74 6.91
N PHE A 82 6.76 -16.03 6.75
CA PHE A 82 7.32 -16.90 7.78
C PHE A 82 8.59 -17.52 7.22
N LEU A 83 9.74 -17.16 7.77
CA LEU A 83 11.03 -17.65 7.30
C LEU A 83 11.72 -18.44 8.40
N PRO A 84 12.22 -19.66 8.12
CA PRO A 84 13.04 -20.37 9.09
C PRO A 84 14.31 -19.57 9.39
N SER A 85 14.69 -19.49 10.66
CA SER A 85 15.90 -18.79 11.06
C SER A 85 17.13 -19.48 10.45
N PRO A 86 18.06 -18.74 9.82
CA PRO A 86 19.27 -19.31 9.26
C PRO A 86 20.24 -19.85 10.33
N PHE A 87 20.05 -19.45 11.59
CA PHE A 87 20.88 -19.86 12.72
C PHE A 87 20.24 -20.97 13.57
N ASP A 88 18.93 -21.15 13.48
CA ASP A 88 18.20 -22.21 14.17
C ASP A 88 16.93 -22.60 13.39
N PRO A 89 16.94 -23.70 12.64
CA PRO A 89 15.80 -24.10 11.80
C PRO A 89 14.55 -24.51 12.60
N ALA A 90 14.65 -24.66 13.93
CA ALA A 90 13.48 -24.88 14.79
C ALA A 90 12.71 -23.59 15.12
N ASN A 91 13.32 -22.42 14.85
CA ASN A 91 12.74 -21.11 15.07
C ASN A 91 12.29 -20.48 13.75
N VAL A 92 11.14 -19.80 13.78
CA VAL A 92 10.58 -19.07 12.66
C VAL A 92 10.68 -17.57 12.94
N ILE A 93 11.08 -16.82 11.93
CA ILE A 93 11.12 -15.37 11.93
C ILE A 93 9.84 -14.90 11.22
N ASP A 94 9.00 -14.20 11.98
CA ASP A 94 7.79 -13.58 11.47
C ASP A 94 8.12 -12.17 10.98
N MET A 95 7.87 -11.90 9.70
CA MET A 95 8.08 -10.59 9.11
C MET A 95 6.85 -10.17 8.32
N THR A 96 6.61 -8.87 8.26
CA THR A 96 5.60 -8.29 7.37
C THR A 96 6.32 -7.58 6.24
N LEU A 97 6.05 -7.99 5.02
CA LEU A 97 6.50 -7.32 3.82
C LEU A 97 5.46 -6.31 3.34
N ILE A 98 5.95 -5.24 2.73
CA ILE A 98 5.16 -4.27 1.98
C ILE A 98 5.69 -4.22 0.55
N HIS A 99 4.81 -4.27 -0.43
CA HIS A 99 5.15 -4.00 -1.83
C HIS A 99 4.09 -3.12 -2.48
N PHE A 100 4.48 -2.48 -3.58
CA PHE A 100 3.62 -1.57 -4.33
C PHE A 100 3.23 -2.26 -5.64
N ASP A 101 1.96 -2.65 -5.76
CA ASP A 101 1.45 -3.35 -6.94
C ASP A 101 0.64 -2.41 -7.83
N SER A 102 0.48 -2.77 -9.10
CA SER A 102 -0.30 -2.05 -10.10
C SER A 102 0.03 -0.56 -10.17
N ALA A 103 1.31 -0.21 -10.00
CA ALA A 103 1.73 1.17 -9.85
C ALA A 103 1.61 1.95 -11.16
N VAL A 104 0.70 2.93 -11.18
CA VAL A 104 0.55 3.89 -12.26
C VAL A 104 1.03 5.24 -11.74
N VAL A 105 2.36 5.44 -11.81
CA VAL A 105 3.04 6.65 -11.31
C VAL A 105 3.54 7.48 -12.48
N ASP A 106 3.12 8.74 -12.52
CA ASP A 106 3.65 9.76 -13.41
C ASP A 106 4.71 10.59 -12.67
N ALA A 107 5.97 10.47 -13.11
CA ALA A 107 7.10 11.20 -12.59
C ALA A 107 7.45 12.47 -13.40
N GLY A 108 6.57 12.86 -14.34
CA GLY A 108 6.78 13.99 -15.23
C GLY A 108 8.10 13.87 -16.01
N GLY A 109 8.89 14.93 -16.01
CA GLY A 109 10.18 14.96 -16.70
C GLY A 109 11.26 14.04 -16.08
N ALA A 110 11.08 13.56 -14.84
CA ALA A 110 12.07 12.68 -14.19
C ALA A 110 12.19 11.32 -14.89
N ALA A 111 11.09 10.79 -15.43
CA ALA A 111 11.10 9.53 -16.17
C ALA A 111 12.00 9.61 -17.42
N ALA A 112 12.01 10.77 -18.10
CA ALA A 112 12.90 11.03 -19.23
C ALA A 112 14.39 11.12 -18.82
N LEU A 113 14.67 11.41 -17.55
CA LEU A 113 16.01 11.39 -16.96
C LEU A 113 16.38 10.03 -16.37
N GLY A 114 15.51 9.02 -16.49
CA GLY A 114 15.77 7.65 -16.05
C GLY A 114 15.25 7.30 -14.66
N PHE A 115 14.40 8.13 -14.03
CA PHE A 115 13.76 7.76 -12.77
C PHE A 115 12.77 6.62 -12.99
N VAL A 116 12.85 5.61 -12.12
CA VAL A 116 11.90 4.50 -12.04
C VAL A 116 11.39 4.42 -10.60
N PHE A 117 10.06 4.31 -10.44
CA PHE A 117 9.46 4.15 -9.13
C PHE A 117 9.82 2.75 -8.56
N PRO A 118 10.12 2.62 -7.24
CA PRO A 118 10.49 1.34 -6.65
C PRO A 118 9.47 0.22 -6.91
N ASP A 119 9.97 -0.94 -7.33
CA ASP A 119 9.20 -2.17 -7.57
C ASP A 119 9.60 -3.32 -6.63
N PHE A 120 10.51 -3.06 -5.70
CA PHE A 120 10.99 -4.04 -4.71
C PHE A 120 10.20 -3.95 -3.40
N ALA A 121 10.17 -5.08 -2.67
CA ALA A 121 9.51 -5.16 -1.37
C ALA A 121 10.35 -4.53 -0.25
N GLY A 122 9.67 -4.08 0.79
CA GLY A 122 10.26 -3.60 2.03
C GLY A 122 9.73 -4.36 3.24
N VAL A 123 10.34 -4.14 4.39
CA VAL A 123 9.93 -4.69 5.68
C VAL A 123 9.14 -3.64 6.46
N VAL A 124 8.14 -4.11 7.20
CA VAL A 124 7.30 -3.31 8.07
C VAL A 124 7.62 -3.61 9.53
N ALA A 125 7.93 -2.57 10.29
CA ALA A 125 8.12 -2.61 11.74
C ALA A 125 7.15 -1.64 12.42
N GLY A 126 5.97 -2.15 12.80
CA GLY A 126 4.86 -1.31 13.28
C GLY A 126 4.23 -0.51 12.15
N THR A 127 4.36 0.82 12.18
CA THR A 127 3.99 1.71 11.06
C THR A 127 5.15 2.00 10.12
N HIS A 128 6.38 1.83 10.62
CA HIS A 128 7.57 2.16 9.88
C HIS A 128 7.80 1.14 8.77
N VAL A 129 8.19 1.63 7.60
CA VAL A 129 8.49 0.81 6.43
C VAL A 129 9.86 1.17 5.90
N SER A 130 10.64 0.17 5.53
CA SER A 130 11.94 0.36 4.90
C SER A 130 12.16 -0.67 3.81
N GLY A 131 12.76 -0.26 2.69
CA GLY A 131 13.01 -1.12 1.56
C GLY A 131 14.36 -0.83 0.94
N SER A 132 14.94 -1.87 0.34
CA SER A 132 16.18 -1.81 -0.42
C SER A 132 16.11 -2.85 -1.53
N ASP A 133 16.58 -2.49 -2.72
CA ASP A 133 16.78 -3.46 -3.81
C ASP A 133 17.95 -4.42 -3.52
N ASP A 134 18.83 -4.05 -2.59
CA ASP A 134 19.80 -4.99 -2.02
C ASP A 134 19.11 -5.98 -1.06
N ALA A 135 18.94 -7.21 -1.53
CA ALA A 135 18.42 -8.32 -0.74
C ALA A 135 19.25 -8.59 0.54
N CYS A 136 20.49 -8.08 0.60
CA CYS A 136 21.33 -8.20 1.79
C CYS A 136 20.84 -7.45 3.02
N VAL A 137 20.07 -6.38 2.83
CA VAL A 137 19.55 -5.58 3.95
C VAL A 137 18.63 -6.43 4.84
N PHE A 138 17.98 -7.45 4.28
CA PHE A 138 17.08 -8.35 5.00
C PHE A 138 17.82 -9.49 5.74
N PHE A 139 19.07 -9.80 5.37
CA PHE A 139 19.85 -10.90 5.97
C PHE A 139 21.32 -10.52 6.17
N PRO A 140 21.62 -9.59 7.10
CA PRO A 140 22.98 -9.13 7.33
C PRO A 140 23.89 -10.31 7.73
N GLY A 141 24.95 -10.54 6.95
CA GLY A 141 26.02 -11.51 7.26
C GLY A 141 25.92 -12.88 6.57
N VAL A 142 24.84 -13.19 5.85
CA VAL A 142 24.69 -14.45 5.09
C VAL A 142 24.45 -14.24 3.60
N CYS A 143 24.58 -13.00 3.16
CA CYS A 143 24.33 -12.57 1.80
C CYS A 143 25.58 -11.85 1.25
N VAL A 144 25.70 -11.79 -0.07
CA VAL A 144 26.70 -10.98 -0.76
C VAL A 144 25.91 -9.99 -1.61
N GLY A 145 26.05 -8.69 -1.33
CA GLY A 145 25.42 -7.64 -2.11
C GLY A 145 26.09 -7.55 -3.48
N TRP A 146 25.30 -7.39 -4.54
CA TRP A 146 25.80 -7.41 -5.92
C TRP A 146 26.00 -6.00 -6.50
N SER A 147 25.41 -4.96 -5.89
CA SER A 147 25.45 -3.60 -6.42
C SER A 147 26.25 -2.64 -5.52
N LEU A 148 26.83 -1.62 -6.15
CA LEU A 148 27.47 -0.48 -5.48
C LEU A 148 26.47 0.66 -5.23
N PHE A 149 25.33 0.61 -5.88
CA PHE A 149 24.27 1.61 -5.88
C PHE A 149 22.95 0.91 -5.61
N HIS A 150 22.30 1.27 -4.50
CA HIS A 150 21.07 0.62 -4.07
C HIS A 150 19.95 1.65 -4.03
N ASN A 151 18.83 1.28 -4.63
CA ASN A 151 17.60 2.01 -4.46
C ASN A 151 17.06 1.70 -3.08
N THR A 152 16.74 2.75 -2.32
CA THR A 152 16.23 2.61 -0.97
C THR A 152 15.00 3.48 -0.77
N TYR A 153 14.17 3.06 0.18
CA TYR A 153 13.12 3.90 0.73
C TYR A 153 12.93 3.64 2.21
N GLU A 154 12.44 4.67 2.89
CA GLU A 154 12.01 4.61 4.27
C GLU A 154 10.79 5.50 4.47
N GLY A 155 9.98 5.21 5.47
CA GLY A 155 8.86 6.05 5.83
C GLY A 155 7.87 5.36 6.74
N ASP A 156 6.61 5.78 6.64
CA ASP A 156 5.55 5.30 7.51
C ASP A 156 4.26 5.03 6.71
N PHE A 157 3.57 3.97 7.10
CA PHE A 157 2.21 3.69 6.65
C PHE A 157 1.35 3.29 7.85
N ASP A 158 0.33 4.08 8.13
CA ASP A 158 -0.63 3.87 9.22
C ASP A 158 -1.92 3.15 8.76
N GLY A 159 -1.97 2.73 7.50
CA GLY A 159 -3.15 2.14 6.88
C GLY A 159 -4.07 3.15 6.18
N GLN A 160 -3.79 4.46 6.28
CA GLN A 160 -4.53 5.52 5.59
C GLN A 160 -3.62 6.47 4.81
N THR A 161 -2.46 6.79 5.36
CA THR A 161 -1.49 7.71 4.77
C THR A 161 -0.16 6.99 4.68
N LEU A 162 0.39 6.95 3.46
CA LEU A 162 1.72 6.47 3.18
C LEU A 162 2.63 7.67 2.96
N ILE A 163 3.67 7.80 3.76
CA ILE A 163 4.71 8.81 3.60
C ILE A 163 6.01 8.06 3.36
N LEU A 164 6.66 8.32 2.23
CA LEU A 164 7.96 7.71 1.91
C LEU A 164 8.96 8.78 1.52
N THR A 165 10.22 8.51 1.85
CA THR A 165 11.37 9.16 1.25
C THR A 165 12.30 8.09 0.73
N GLY A 166 12.94 8.33 -0.41
CA GLY A 166 13.88 7.36 -0.94
C GLY A 166 14.94 7.96 -1.83
N GLN A 167 15.90 7.11 -2.15
CA GLN A 167 17.04 7.43 -2.98
C GLN A 167 17.15 6.42 -4.10
N SER A 168 17.41 6.92 -5.31
CA SER A 168 17.69 6.11 -6.48
C SER A 168 18.97 6.63 -7.15
N PRO A 169 20.14 6.15 -6.70
CA PRO A 169 21.42 6.51 -7.30
C PRO A 169 21.51 5.98 -8.74
N LEU A 170 21.91 6.84 -9.68
CA LEU A 170 22.20 6.44 -11.07
C LEU A 170 23.67 6.09 -11.25
N ASN A 171 24.54 6.92 -10.67
CA ASN A 171 25.99 6.78 -10.72
C ASN A 171 26.65 7.60 -9.60
N GLY A 172 27.98 7.71 -9.60
CA GLY A 172 28.73 8.44 -8.58
C GLY A 172 28.53 9.96 -8.56
N PHE A 173 27.88 10.54 -9.57
CA PHE A 173 27.63 11.98 -9.69
C PHE A 173 26.15 12.35 -9.73
N GLU A 174 25.28 11.38 -10.04
CA GLU A 174 23.88 11.61 -10.33
C GLU A 174 22.99 10.67 -9.54
N SER A 175 21.92 11.22 -8.99
CA SER A 175 20.94 10.47 -8.23
C SER A 175 19.57 11.12 -8.29
N PHE A 176 18.55 10.35 -7.98
CA PHE A 176 17.25 10.86 -7.61
C PHE A 176 17.03 10.75 -6.12
N THR A 177 16.42 11.77 -5.54
CA THR A 177 15.76 11.68 -4.24
C THR A 177 14.28 11.91 -4.44
N TYR A 178 13.42 11.20 -3.72
CA TYR A 178 11.99 11.43 -3.82
C TYR A 178 11.33 11.46 -2.45
N SER A 179 10.24 12.22 -2.38
CA SER A 179 9.31 12.26 -1.26
C SER A 179 7.92 11.97 -1.82
N LEU A 180 7.23 11.05 -1.16
CA LEU A 180 5.91 10.58 -1.54
C LEU A 180 4.97 10.79 -0.36
N VAL A 181 3.80 11.36 -0.64
CA VAL A 181 2.67 11.37 0.28
C VAL A 181 1.48 10.83 -0.50
N ALA A 182 0.94 9.70 -0.07
CA ALA A 182 -0.22 9.07 -0.67
C ALA A 182 -1.30 8.78 0.39
N THR A 183 -2.56 8.82 -0.02
CA THR A 183 -3.71 8.61 0.87
C THR A 183 -4.64 7.55 0.30
N THR A 184 -5.27 6.78 1.18
CA THR A 184 -6.14 5.68 0.75
C THR A 184 -7.39 6.17 0.04
N VAL A 185 -7.80 5.43 -0.99
CA VAL A 185 -9.02 5.67 -1.73
C VAL A 185 -10.12 4.77 -1.17
N PRO A 186 -11.26 5.29 -0.71
CA PRO A 186 -12.36 4.45 -0.26
C PRO A 186 -12.89 3.61 -1.41
N GLU A 187 -12.96 2.28 -1.23
CA GLU A 187 -13.56 1.41 -2.23
C GLU A 187 -15.03 1.80 -2.49
N PRO A 188 -15.44 1.97 -3.77
CA PRO A 188 -16.83 2.29 -4.11
C PRO A 188 -17.84 1.27 -3.56
N GLY A 189 -17.43 -0.01 -3.46
CA GLY A 189 -18.26 -1.10 -2.96
C GLY A 189 -18.56 -1.01 -1.46
N ALA A 190 -17.60 -0.57 -0.65
CA ALA A 190 -17.78 -0.41 0.80
C ALA A 190 -18.80 0.69 1.12
N LEU A 191 -18.79 1.78 0.37
CA LEU A 191 -19.77 2.86 0.49
C LEU A 191 -21.19 2.40 0.10
N ALA A 192 -21.32 1.57 -0.94
CA ALA A 192 -22.61 1.01 -1.35
C ALA A 192 -23.21 0.10 -0.27
N CYS A 193 -22.39 -0.73 0.39
CA CYS A 193 -22.82 -1.59 1.50
C CYS A 193 -23.26 -0.79 2.73
N LEU A 194 -22.54 0.28 3.09
CA LEU A 194 -22.89 1.16 4.20
C LEU A 194 -24.21 1.92 3.94
N LEU A 195 -24.40 2.42 2.72
CA LEU A 195 -25.63 3.11 2.32
C LEU A 195 -26.82 2.13 2.28
N GLY A 196 -26.63 0.91 1.78
CA GLY A 196 -27.65 -0.14 1.79
C GLY A 196 -28.09 -0.54 3.20
N ALA A 197 -27.13 -0.69 4.13
CA ALA A 197 -27.42 -0.98 5.53
C ALA A 197 -28.14 0.19 6.23
N GLY A 198 -27.74 1.44 5.97
CA GLY A 198 -28.38 2.64 6.51
C GLY A 198 -29.83 2.81 6.03
N LEU A 199 -30.10 2.56 4.75
CA LEU A 199 -31.45 2.58 4.18
C LEU A 199 -32.31 1.43 4.73
N GLY A 200 -31.74 0.23 4.88
CA GLY A 200 -32.42 -0.91 5.49
C GLY A 200 -32.82 -0.67 6.95
N TRP A 201 -31.96 0.01 7.72
CA TRP A 201 -32.23 0.35 9.12
C TRP A 201 -33.26 1.47 9.29
N LEU A 202 -33.26 2.47 8.39
CA LEU A 202 -34.29 3.51 8.37
C LEU A 202 -35.67 2.95 7.96
N ALA A 203 -35.71 1.96 7.06
CA ALA A 203 -36.93 1.29 6.67
C ALA A 203 -37.50 0.39 7.77
N SER A 204 -36.65 -0.27 8.57
CA SER A 204 -37.10 -1.11 9.69
C SER A 204 -37.67 -0.29 10.85
N ARG A 205 -37.14 0.91 11.11
CA ARG A 205 -37.69 1.83 12.13
C ARG A 205 -39.06 2.41 11.77
N ARG A 206 -39.42 2.50 10.48
CA ARG A 206 -40.76 2.93 10.03
C ARG A 206 -41.81 1.82 10.11
N ARG A 207 -41.41 0.56 10.24
CA ARG A 207 -42.30 -0.57 10.57
C ARG A 207 -42.31 -0.79 12.08
N GLY A 208 -42.88 0.17 12.81
CA GLY A 208 -43.16 0.02 14.24
C GLY A 208 -44.12 -1.16 14.50
N PRO A 209 -44.08 -1.77 15.70
CA PRO A 209 -44.84 -2.97 16.02
C PRO A 209 -46.33 -2.69 15.92
N GLY A 210 -46.98 -3.28 14.91
CA GLY A 210 -48.43 -3.31 14.82
C GLY A 210 -48.98 -4.05 16.04
N ARG A 211 -49.62 -3.31 16.95
CA ARG A 211 -50.51 -3.85 17.99
C ARG A 211 -51.49 -4.83 17.34
N VAL A 212 -51.31 -6.13 17.61
CA VAL A 212 -52.37 -7.11 17.39
C VAL A 212 -53.07 -7.30 18.72
N ASN A 213 -54.26 -6.71 18.81
CA ASN A 213 -55.20 -6.87 19.92
C ASN A 213 -55.55 -8.36 20.07
N THR A 214 -55.27 -8.91 21.25
CA THR A 214 -55.84 -10.18 21.71
C THR A 214 -57.30 -9.95 22.10
N PRO A 215 -58.31 -10.60 21.48
CA PRO A 215 -59.63 -10.63 22.08
C PRO A 215 -59.66 -11.71 23.15
N ALA A 216 -60.20 -11.33 24.31
CA ALA A 216 -60.38 -12.17 25.48
C ALA A 216 -61.45 -13.26 25.26
N ARG A 217 -61.12 -14.45 25.79
CA ARG A 217 -61.96 -15.44 26.51
C ARG A 217 -63.49 -15.27 26.47
N GLY A 218 -64.21 -16.33 26.10
CA GLY A 218 -65.64 -16.47 26.39
C GLY A 218 -66.21 -17.86 26.10
N ARG A 219 -66.42 -18.62 27.20
CA ARG A 219 -67.26 -19.83 27.45
C ARG A 219 -67.57 -20.80 26.32
#